data_AF-A0A9X9PZ94-F1
#
_entry.id   AF-A0A9X9PZ94-F1
#
_cell.length_a   1.000
_cell.length_b   1.000
_cell.length_c   1.000
_cell.angle_alpha   90.00
_cell.angle_beta   90.00
_cell.angle_gamma   90.00
#
_symmetry.space_group_name_H-M   'P 1'
#
loop_
_entity.id
_entity.type
_entity.pdbx_description
1 polymer ?
#
loop_
_entity_poly.entity_id
_entity_poly.type
_entity_poly.pdbx_seq_one_letter_code
_entity_poly.pdbx_strand_id
1 'polypeptide(L)'
;MDFHRFYFENLLAKNSKPIHTTILNPHVHVIGEDAACIAYIRLTQYIDGQGRPRTSQSEETRVWHRRDGKWQNVHFHCSGAPVAPLQ
;
A
#
# COMPACT_ATOMS: atom_id res chain seq x y z
N MET A 1 -3.09 -5.61 19.99
CA MET A 1 -3.23 -6.28 18.69
C MET A 1 -3.71 -5.26 17.65
N ASP A 2 -2.82 -4.37 17.21
CA ASP A 2 -3.21 -3.21 16.39
C ASP A 2 -3.58 -3.56 14.96
N PHE A 3 -2.94 -4.57 14.38
CA PHE A 3 -3.33 -5.11 13.07
C PHE A 3 -4.80 -5.56 13.03
N HIS A 4 -5.30 -6.20 14.09
CA HIS A 4 -6.68 -6.69 14.13
C HIS A 4 -7.70 -5.59 14.45
N ARG A 5 -7.26 -4.47 15.04
CA ARG A 5 -8.14 -3.36 15.47
C ARG A 5 -9.02 -2.85 14.33
N PHE A 6 -8.44 -2.73 13.14
CA PHE A 6 -9.15 -2.28 11.94
C PHE A 6 -10.42 -3.10 11.67
N TYR A 7 -10.37 -4.43 11.79
CA TYR A 7 -11.55 -5.26 11.52
C TYR A 7 -12.63 -5.06 12.57
N PHE A 8 -12.26 -5.01 13.86
CA PHE A 8 -13.22 -4.82 14.94
C PHE A 8 -13.96 -3.48 14.83
N GLU A 9 -13.26 -2.42 14.44
CA GLU A 9 -13.86 -1.09 14.28
C GLU A 9 -14.78 -0.99 13.05
N ASN A 10 -14.52 -1.79 12.01
CA ASN A 10 -15.14 -1.57 10.69
C ASN A 10 -16.08 -2.71 10.23
N LEU A 11 -16.14 -3.84 10.94
CA LEU A 11 -17.04 -4.97 10.64
C LEU A 11 -18.52 -4.58 10.57
N LEU A 12 -18.95 -3.59 11.34
CA LEU A 12 -20.35 -3.13 11.41
C LEU A 12 -20.62 -1.87 10.60
N ALA A 13 -19.63 -1.34 9.87
CA ALA A 13 -19.78 -0.13 9.08
C ALA A 13 -20.66 -0.41 7.85
N LYS A 14 -21.93 -0.01 7.90
CA LYS A 14 -22.92 -0.30 6.83
C LYS A 14 -22.76 0.58 5.58
N ASN A 15 -22.14 1.76 5.71
CA ASN A 15 -22.07 2.78 4.65
C ASN A 15 -20.64 3.20 4.27
N SER A 16 -19.63 2.60 4.89
CA SER A 16 -18.21 2.88 4.66
C SER A 16 -17.52 1.56 4.36
N LYS A 17 -16.74 1.49 3.28
CA LYS A 17 -15.83 0.36 2.99
C LYS A 17 -14.40 0.85 3.22
N PRO A 18 -13.99 1.02 4.48
CA PRO A 18 -12.69 1.56 4.78
C PRO A 18 -11.60 0.62 4.26
N ILE A 19 -10.49 1.20 3.84
CA ILE A 19 -9.30 0.49 3.39
C ILE A 19 -8.15 0.99 4.25
N HIS A 20 -7.44 0.08 4.91
CA HIS A 20 -6.24 0.40 5.67
C HIS A 20 -5.01 -0.20 4.98
N THR A 21 -4.04 0.66 4.64
CA THR A 21 -2.79 0.23 4.02
C THR A 21 -1.65 0.36 5.02
N THR A 22 -0.86 -0.70 5.16
CA THR A 22 0.38 -0.72 5.95
C THR A 22 1.55 -1.00 5.01
N ILE A 23 2.61 -0.19 5.10
CA ILE A 23 3.88 -0.41 4.41
C ILE A 23 4.80 -1.16 5.39
N LEU A 24 5.20 -2.37 5.03
CA LEU A 24 6.11 -3.19 5.81
C LEU A 24 7.50 -3.21 5.17
N ASN A 25 8.51 -3.18 6.03
CA ASN A 25 9.93 -3.31 5.68
C ASN A 25 10.33 -2.44 4.47
N PRO A 26 10.12 -1.11 4.51
CA PRO A 26 10.54 -0.25 3.42
C PRO A 26 12.07 -0.21 3.33
N HIS A 27 12.59 -0.55 2.16
CA HIS A 27 14.01 -0.43 1.81
C HIS A 27 14.18 0.65 0.75
N VAL A 28 14.99 1.67 1.05
CA VAL A 28 15.28 2.79 0.15
C VAL A 28 16.74 2.75 -0.28
N HIS A 29 16.96 2.78 -1.58
CA HIS A 29 18.26 2.95 -2.22
C HIS A 29 18.32 4.34 -2.86
N VAL A 30 19.19 5.21 -2.35
CA VAL A 30 19.48 6.51 -2.97
C VAL A 30 20.51 6.29 -4.08
N ILE A 31 20.27 6.88 -5.26
CA ILE A 31 21.09 6.71 -6.47
C ILE A 31 21.48 8.11 -6.97
N GLY A 32 22.72 8.52 -6.68
CA GLY A 32 23.14 9.89 -6.95
C GLY A 32 22.32 10.93 -6.17
N GLU A 33 22.18 12.13 -6.73
CA GLU A 33 21.49 13.24 -6.05
C GLU A 33 19.98 13.29 -6.36
N ASP A 34 19.59 12.84 -7.55
CA ASP A 34 18.24 13.05 -8.08
C ASP A 34 17.46 11.75 -8.30
N ALA A 35 17.98 10.57 -7.96
CA ALA A 35 17.23 9.33 -8.10
C ALA A 35 17.18 8.53 -6.80
N ALA A 36 16.07 7.80 -6.62
CA ALA A 36 15.90 6.87 -5.53
C ALA A 36 15.01 5.70 -5.97
N CYS A 37 15.27 4.52 -5.43
CA CYS A 37 14.41 3.36 -5.56
C CYS A 37 13.93 2.96 -4.18
N ILE A 38 12.63 2.69 -4.02
CA ILE A 38 12.06 2.13 -2.79
C ILE A 38 11.37 0.81 -3.12
N ALA A 39 11.62 -0.22 -2.31
CA ALA A 39 10.90 -1.48 -2.34
C ALA A 39 10.29 -1.76 -0.97
N TYR A 40 9.07 -2.28 -0.93
CA TYR A 40 8.36 -2.60 0.30
C TYR A 40 7.29 -3.68 0.07
N ILE A 41 6.82 -4.27 1.17
CA ILE A 41 5.62 -5.10 1.17
C ILE A 41 4.43 -4.22 1.56
N ARG A 42 3.40 -4.19 0.74
CA ARG A 42 2.15 -3.49 1.05
C ARG A 42 1.12 -4.50 1.55
N LEU A 43 0.67 -4.32 2.78
CA LEU A 43 -0.52 -4.98 3.30
C LEU A 43 -1.73 -4.05 3.19
N THR A 44 -2.84 -4.57 2.67
CA THR A 44 -4.10 -3.84 2.58
C THR A 44 -5.19 -4.63 3.29
N GLN A 45 -5.78 -4.03 4.31
CA GLN A 45 -6.91 -4.57 5.07
C GLN A 45 -8.19 -3.88 4.63
N TYR A 46 -9.24 -4.64 4.35
CA TYR A 46 -10.54 -4.11 3.93
C TYR A 46 -11.66 -5.10 4.27
N ILE A 47 -12.91 -4.63 4.21
CA ILE A 47 -14.11 -5.47 4.27
C ILE A 47 -14.63 -5.65 2.84
N ASP A 48 -14.78 -6.88 2.38
CA ASP A 48 -15.26 -7.16 1.02
C ASP A 48 -16.77 -6.93 0.85
N GLY A 49 -17.27 -7.09 -0.38
CA GLY A 49 -18.70 -6.90 -0.69
C GLY A 49 -19.64 -7.88 0.04
N GLN A 50 -19.13 -8.95 0.63
CA GLN A 50 -19.90 -9.91 1.43
C GLN A 50 -19.79 -9.63 2.94
N GLY A 51 -19.17 -8.51 3.34
CA GLY A 51 -18.96 -8.15 4.74
C GLY A 51 -17.83 -8.92 5.41
N ARG A 52 -16.95 -9.60 4.65
CA ARG A 52 -15.89 -10.43 5.22
C ARG A 52 -14.58 -9.63 5.34
N PRO A 53 -13.86 -9.74 6.46
CA PRO A 53 -12.54 -9.14 6.59
C PRO A 53 -11.55 -9.83 5.64
N ARG A 54 -10.81 -9.04 4.87
CA ARG A 54 -9.77 -9.49 3.95
C ARG A 54 -8.47 -8.74 4.20
N THR A 55 -7.37 -9.45 4.02
CA THR A 55 -6.02 -8.87 3.88
C THR A 55 -5.48 -9.26 2.52
N SER A 56 -4.96 -8.32 1.76
CA SER A 56 -4.15 -8.60 0.56
C SER A 56 -2.72 -8.12 0.76
N GLN A 57 -1.77 -8.87 0.22
CA GLN A 57 -0.35 -8.54 0.20
C GLN A 57 0.11 -8.35 -1.24
N SER A 58 0.89 -7.30 -1.47
CA SER A 58 1.65 -7.11 -2.71
C SER A 58 3.06 -6.62 -2.40
N GLU A 59 4.03 -7.00 -3.20
CA GLU A 59 5.39 -6.46 -3.15
C GLU A 59 5.51 -5.35 -4.20
N GLU A 60 5.84 -4.14 -3.75
CA GLU A 60 5.88 -2.96 -4.60
C GLU A 60 7.31 -2.42 -4.69
N THR A 61 7.72 -2.07 -5.92
CA THR A 61 8.94 -1.31 -6.18
C THR A 61 8.58 -0.03 -6.91
N ARG A 62 9.09 1.10 -6.44
CA ARG A 62 8.90 2.43 -7.02
C ARG A 62 10.24 3.10 -7.27
N VAL A 63 10.46 3.54 -8.51
CA VAL A 63 11.61 4.38 -8.85
C VAL A 63 11.15 5.83 -8.89
N TRP A 64 11.92 6.69 -8.25
CA TRP A 64 11.69 8.12 -8.13
C TRP A 64 12.84 8.88 -8.77
N HIS A 65 12.50 9.95 -9.47
CA HIS A 65 13.45 10.91 -10.03
C HIS A 65 13.03 12.32 -9.62
N ARG A 66 13.95 13.08 -9.06
CA ARG A 66 13.78 14.49 -8.71
C ARG A 66 14.04 15.36 -9.94
N ARG A 67 13.04 16.13 -10.36
CA ARG A 67 13.14 17.10 -11.46
C ARG A 67 12.62 18.44 -10.96
N ASP A 68 13.37 19.51 -11.20
CA ASP A 68 13.04 20.86 -10.71
C ASP A 68 12.72 20.88 -9.20
N GLY A 69 13.49 20.14 -8.41
CA GLY A 69 13.32 20.01 -6.96
C GLY A 69 12.14 19.13 -6.50
N LYS A 70 11.40 18.49 -7.41
CA LYS A 70 10.22 17.66 -7.08
C LYS A 70 10.47 16.19 -7.41
N TRP A 71 10.22 15.31 -6.43
CA TRP A 71 10.25 13.86 -6.65
C TRP A 71 9.04 13.41 -7.46
N GLN A 72 9.31 12.71 -8.55
CA GLN A 72 8.29 12.12 -9.42
C GLN A 72 8.49 10.60 -9.46
N ASN A 73 7.41 9.83 -9.30
CA ASN A 73 7.47 8.40 -9.52
C ASN A 73 7.54 8.15 -11.03
N VAL A 74 8.69 7.67 -11.49
CA VAL A 74 8.96 7.46 -12.92
C VAL A 74 8.80 6.00 -13.34
N HIS A 75 8.76 5.08 -12.37
CA HIS A 75 8.50 3.67 -12.61
C HIS A 75 7.84 3.02 -11.38
N PHE A 76 6.99 2.03 -11.64
CA PHE A 76 6.32 1.22 -10.66
C PHE A 76 6.24 -0.23 -11.13
N HIS A 77 6.56 -1.15 -10.24
CA HIS A 77 6.36 -2.58 -10.42
C HIS A 77 5.67 -3.14 -9.19
N CYS A 78 4.76 -4.09 -9.41
CA CYS A 78 3.96 -4.73 -8.37
C CYS A 78 3.85 -6.22 -8.67
N SER A 79 4.15 -7.06 -7.67
CA SER A 79 3.87 -8.50 -7.67
C SER A 79 2.90 -8.86 -6.55
N GLY A 80 2.32 -10.06 -6.64
CA GLY A 80 1.41 -10.59 -5.62
C GLY A 80 -0.05 -10.28 -5.91
N ALA A 81 -0.86 -10.14 -4.84
CA ALA A 81 -2.30 -9.92 -5.00
C ALA A 81 -2.56 -8.56 -5.67
N PRO A 82 -3.55 -8.46 -6.57
CA PRO A 82 -3.92 -7.17 -7.13
C PRO A 82 -4.30 -6.21 -6.01
N VAL A 83 -3.97 -4.92 -6.21
CA VAL A 83 -4.40 -3.84 -5.34
C VAL A 83 -5.90 -4.02 -5.10
N ALA A 84 -6.33 -4.03 -3.84
CA ALA A 84 -7.75 -4.08 -3.49
C ALA A 84 -8.51 -3.10 -4.40
N PRO A 85 -9.63 -3.51 -5.02
CA PRO A 85 -10.27 -2.73 -6.06
C PRO A 85 -10.45 -1.29 -5.60
N LEU A 86 -9.85 -0.37 -6.37
CA LEU A 86 -10.12 1.06 -6.24
C LEU A 86 -11.64 1.20 -6.32
N GLN A 87 -12.25 1.72 -5.24
CA GLN A 87 -13.66 2.08 -5.25
C GLN A 87 -13.90 3.27 -6.16
#